data_AF-A0A957XHT1-F1
#
_entry.id   AF-A0A957XHT1-F1
#
_cell.length_a   1.000
_cell.length_b   1.000
_cell.length_c   1.000
_cell.angle_alpha   90.00
_cell.angle_beta   90.00
_cell.angle_gamma   90.00
#
_symmetry.space_group_name_H-M   'P 1'
#
loop_
_entity.id
_entity.type
_entity.pdbx_description
1 polymer ?
#
loop_
_entity_poly.entity_id
_entity_poly.type
_entity_poly.pdbx_seq_one_letter_code
_entity_poly.pdbx_strand_id
1 'polypeptide(L)'
;MAHEEIKLDYVKAEDMIKAFQAGQQDLQTAQTNMSKVAQQLEDGALLGKGGEEFKNAINGPLVGSIKKLEEKFQEMAEDVQKAIDFMKQADQKAKSKF
;
A
#
# COMPACT_ATOMS: atom_id res chain seq x y z
N MET A 1 -27.80 26.05 3.12
CA MET A 1 -27.29 24.78 2.59
C MET A 1 -26.80 23.99 3.79
N ALA A 2 -27.41 22.84 4.06
CA ALA A 2 -27.00 21.99 5.18
C ALA A 2 -25.57 21.52 4.89
N HIS A 3 -24.60 21.99 5.64
CA HIS A 3 -23.30 21.35 5.67
C HIS A 3 -23.55 19.96 6.25
N GLU A 4 -23.54 18.92 5.43
CA GLU A 4 -23.30 17.58 5.94
C GLU A 4 -22.01 17.68 6.75
N GLU A 5 -22.11 17.59 8.07
CA GLU A 5 -20.94 17.48 8.93
C GLU A 5 -20.22 16.21 8.47
N ILE A 6 -19.14 16.38 7.70
CA ILE A 6 -18.25 15.28 7.34
C ILE A 6 -17.67 14.78 8.67
N LYS A 7 -18.32 13.77 9.25
CA LYS A 7 -17.88 13.10 10.46
C LYS A 7 -17.02 11.93 10.05
N LEU A 8 -15.73 12.05 10.33
CA LEU A 8 -14.80 10.94 10.19
C LEU A 8 -15.09 9.92 11.30
N ASP A 9 -15.39 8.69 10.91
CA ASP A 9 -15.41 7.56 11.83
C ASP A 9 -13.95 7.17 12.13
N TYR A 10 -13.44 7.64 13.27
CA TYR A 10 -12.04 7.44 13.65
C TYR A 10 -11.64 5.97 13.70
N VAL A 11 -12.53 5.08 14.14
CA VAL A 11 -12.23 3.64 14.24
C VAL A 11 -12.04 3.07 12.85
N LYS A 12 -12.96 3.37 11.91
CA LYS A 12 -12.83 2.91 10.53
C LYS A 12 -11.62 3.51 9.82
N ALA A 13 -11.28 4.76 10.11
CA ALA A 13 -10.09 5.41 9.57
C ALA A 13 -8.80 4.73 10.06
N GLU A 14 -8.72 4.40 11.35
CA GLU A 14 -7.60 3.66 11.92
C GLU A 14 -7.50 2.23 11.36
N ASP A 15 -8.63 1.56 11.17
CA ASP A 15 -8.65 0.22 10.54
C ASP A 15 -8.24 0.27 9.07
N MET A 16 -8.59 1.34 8.35
CA MET A 16 -8.15 1.57 6.98
C MET A 16 -6.62 1.77 6.90
N ILE A 17 -6.02 2.51 7.84
CA ILE A 17 -4.56 2.66 7.93
C ILE A 17 -3.89 1.28 8.12
N LYS A 18 -4.40 0.47 9.05
CA LYS A 18 -3.88 -0.89 9.29
C LYS A 18 -4.00 -1.76 8.04
N ALA A 19 -5.12 -1.68 7.32
CA ALA A 19 -5.32 -2.44 6.09
C ALA A 19 -4.30 -2.07 5.00
N PHE A 20 -4.00 -0.78 4.83
CA PHE A 20 -2.97 -0.34 3.88
C PHE A 20 -1.56 -0.80 4.29
N GLN A 21 -1.23 -0.72 5.59
CA GLN A 21 0.06 -1.20 6.11
C GLN A 21 0.22 -2.72 5.93
N ALA A 22 -0.82 -3.50 6.26
CA ALA A 22 -0.82 -4.94 6.05
C ALA A 22 -0.68 -5.29 4.57
N GLY A 23 -1.44 -4.62 3.70
CA GLY A 23 -1.35 -4.81 2.26
C GLY A 23 0.03 -4.47 1.69
N GLN A 24 0.71 -3.45 2.23
CA GLN A 24 2.09 -3.12 1.84
C GLN A 24 3.05 -4.27 2.20
N GLN A 25 2.90 -4.86 3.38
CA GLN A 25 3.72 -5.99 3.82
C GLN A 25 3.46 -7.26 2.98
N ASP A 26 2.21 -7.51 2.62
CA ASP A 26 1.83 -8.61 1.73
C ASP A 26 2.46 -8.44 0.33
N LEU A 27 2.47 -7.22 -0.19
CA LEU A 27 3.09 -6.89 -1.48
C LEU A 27 4.61 -7.09 -1.45
N GLN A 28 5.29 -6.67 -0.39
CA GLN A 28 6.74 -6.89 -0.22
C GLN A 28 7.06 -8.40 -0.15
N THR A 29 6.20 -9.16 0.55
CA THR A 29 6.33 -10.62 0.63
C THR A 29 6.14 -11.27 -0.74
N ALA A 30 5.12 -10.84 -1.49
CA ALA A 30 4.88 -11.32 -2.86
C ALA A 30 6.07 -11.01 -3.78
N GLN A 31 6.61 -9.79 -3.73
CA GLN A 31 7.79 -9.38 -4.50
C GLN A 31 9.00 -10.29 -4.21
N THR A 32 9.26 -10.54 -2.92
CA THR A 32 10.36 -11.41 -2.47
C THR A 32 10.18 -12.84 -2.98
N ASN A 33 8.96 -13.38 -2.88
CA ASN A 33 8.65 -14.74 -3.34
C ASN A 33 8.80 -14.86 -4.86
N MET A 34 8.32 -13.87 -5.62
CA MET A 34 8.45 -13.86 -7.08
C MET A 34 9.91 -13.78 -7.51
N SER A 35 10.72 -12.99 -6.82
CA SER A 35 12.16 -12.90 -7.08
C SER A 35 12.89 -14.23 -6.82
N LYS A 36 12.52 -14.93 -5.74
CA LYS A 36 13.03 -16.28 -5.44
C LYS A 36 12.62 -17.31 -6.50
N VAL A 37 11.37 -17.28 -6.96
CA VAL A 37 10.90 -18.16 -8.05
C VAL A 37 11.68 -17.89 -9.32
N ALA A 38 11.92 -16.63 -9.68
CA ALA A 38 12.72 -16.28 -10.85
C ALA A 38 14.15 -16.83 -10.75
N GLN A 39 14.79 -16.73 -9.58
CA GLN A 39 16.13 -17.29 -9.33
C GLN A 39 16.15 -18.82 -9.42
N GLN A 40 15.17 -19.51 -8.82
CA GLN A 40 15.09 -20.97 -8.88
C GLN A 40 14.88 -21.49 -10.30
N LEU A 41 14.18 -20.73 -11.15
CA LEU A 41 13.99 -21.10 -12.54
C LEU A 41 15.25 -20.88 -13.38
N GLU A 42 16.06 -19.88 -13.03
CA GLU A 42 17.38 -19.60 -13.62
C GLU A 42 18.39 -20.71 -13.33
N ASP A 43 18.36 -21.30 -12.12
CA ASP A 43 19.28 -22.35 -11.67
C ASP A 43 19.06 -23.74 -12.29
N GLY A 44 18.23 -23.86 -13.33
CA GLY A 44 18.22 -25.07 -14.17
C GLY A 44 16.86 -25.57 -14.66
N ALA A 45 15.75 -24.91 -14.30
CA ALA A 45 14.41 -25.34 -14.76
C ALA A 45 14.00 -24.73 -16.11
N LEU A 46 14.38 -23.48 -16.38
CA LEU A 46 14.09 -22.76 -17.63
C LEU A 46 15.37 -22.11 -18.17
N LEU A 47 16.12 -22.88 -18.95
CA LEU A 47 17.32 -22.40 -19.65
C LEU A 47 16.96 -21.96 -21.08
N GLY A 48 17.55 -20.84 -21.53
CA GLY A 48 17.32 -20.26 -22.86
C GLY A 48 16.32 -19.09 -22.88
N LYS A 49 15.92 -18.65 -24.07
CA LYS A 49 15.12 -17.41 -24.28
C LYS A 49 13.84 -17.32 -23.43
N GLY A 50 13.14 -18.44 -23.23
CA GLY A 50 11.90 -18.45 -22.43
C GLY A 50 12.15 -18.19 -20.94
N GLY A 51 13.26 -18.67 -20.39
CA GLY A 51 13.67 -18.37 -19.01
C GLY A 51 14.11 -16.93 -18.83
N GLU A 52 14.86 -16.40 -19.79
CA GLU A 52 15.25 -14.97 -19.81
C GLU A 52 14.03 -14.04 -19.91
N GLU A 53 13.08 -14.33 -20.80
CA GLU A 53 11.84 -13.55 -20.92
C GLU A 53 11.00 -13.61 -19.65
N PHE A 54 10.87 -14.77 -19.03
CA PHE A 54 10.14 -14.93 -17.76
C PHE A 54 10.80 -14.15 -16.62
N LYS A 55 12.13 -14.24 -16.49
CA LYS A 55 12.92 -13.46 -15.54
C LYS A 55 12.73 -11.96 -15.77
N ASN A 56 12.80 -11.52 -17.02
CA ASN A 56 12.61 -10.12 -17.39
C ASN A 56 11.18 -9.63 -17.08
N ALA A 57 10.17 -10.47 -17.30
CA ALA A 57 8.77 -10.17 -16.98
C ALA A 57 8.53 -10.04 -15.47
N ILE A 58 9.14 -10.92 -14.65
CA ILE A 58 9.05 -10.83 -13.20
C ILE A 58 9.81 -9.60 -12.68
N ASN A 59 11.10 -9.49 -13.00
CA ASN A 59 11.97 -8.49 -12.39
C ASN A 59 11.75 -7.07 -12.93
N GLY A 60 11.17 -6.94 -14.13
CA GLY A 60 10.84 -5.65 -14.73
C GLY A 60 9.39 -5.23 -14.42
N PRO A 61 8.43 -5.55 -15.31
CA PRO A 61 7.06 -5.06 -15.22
C PRO A 61 6.34 -5.39 -13.90
N LEU A 62 6.45 -6.63 -13.42
CA LEU A 62 5.71 -7.06 -12.23
C LEU A 62 6.27 -6.42 -10.96
N VAL A 63 7.57 -6.56 -10.70
CA VAL A 63 8.22 -5.94 -9.53
C VAL A 63 8.04 -4.42 -9.54
N GLY A 64 8.18 -3.77 -10.70
CA GLY A 64 7.95 -2.32 -10.83
C GLY A 64 6.50 -1.91 -10.51
N SER A 65 5.51 -2.73 -10.89
CA SER A 65 4.10 -2.44 -10.60
C SER A 65 3.76 -2.68 -9.13
N ILE A 66 4.32 -3.72 -8.51
CA ILE A 66 4.17 -4.00 -7.08
C ILE A 66 4.72 -2.83 -6.25
N LYS A 67 5.92 -2.35 -6.58
CA LYS A 67 6.52 -1.21 -5.88
C LYS A 67 5.66 0.06 -5.96
N LYS A 68 5.10 0.36 -7.13
CA LYS A 68 4.17 1.50 -7.28
C LYS A 68 2.92 1.34 -6.41
N LEU A 69 2.42 0.12 -6.28
CA LEU A 69 1.27 -0.17 -5.44
C LEU A 69 1.60 -0.03 -3.95
N GLU A 70 2.78 -0.49 -3.52
CA GLU A 70 3.29 -0.29 -2.16
C GLU A 70 3.41 1.20 -1.82
N GLU A 71 3.99 2.00 -2.72
CA GLU A 71 4.09 3.46 -2.57
C GLU A 71 2.70 4.09 -2.43
N LYS A 72 1.71 3.63 -3.21
CA LYS A 72 0.33 4.12 -3.09
C LYS A 72 -0.37 3.69 -1.82
N PHE A 73 -0.11 2.49 -1.30
CA PHE A 73 -0.67 2.07 -0.02
C PHE A 73 -0.11 2.91 1.12
N GLN A 74 1.18 3.20 1.09
CA GLN A 74 1.79 4.12 2.06
C GLN A 74 1.20 5.53 1.97
N GLU A 75 1.09 6.10 0.76
CA GLU A 75 0.50 7.42 0.53
C GLU A 75 -0.92 7.51 1.07
N MET A 76 -1.77 6.50 0.80
CA MET A 76 -3.14 6.47 1.30
C MET A 76 -3.20 6.34 2.83
N ALA A 77 -2.31 5.55 3.45
CA ALA A 77 -2.24 5.47 4.91
C ALA A 77 -1.88 6.83 5.54
N GLU A 78 -0.90 7.54 4.97
CA GLU A 78 -0.50 8.87 5.43
C GLU A 78 -1.62 9.89 5.27
N ASP A 79 -2.37 9.83 4.17
CA ASP A 79 -3.47 10.76 3.92
C ASP A 79 -4.67 10.53 4.85
N VAL A 80 -4.99 9.27 5.16
CA VAL A 80 -6.01 8.95 6.17
C VAL A 80 -5.55 9.43 7.55
N GLN A 81 -4.27 9.26 7.89
CA GLN A 81 -3.73 9.77 9.16
C GLN A 81 -3.85 11.30 9.26
N LYS A 82 -3.50 12.04 8.19
CA LYS A 82 -3.67 13.50 8.15
C LYS A 82 -5.13 13.91 8.33
N ALA A 83 -6.06 13.17 7.72
CA ALA A 83 -7.49 13.44 7.88
C ALA A 83 -7.96 13.24 9.33
N ILE A 84 -7.48 12.19 10.02
CA ILE A 84 -7.71 11.97 11.44
C ILE A 84 -7.21 13.17 12.26
N ASP A 85 -5.98 13.61 12.03
CA ASP A 85 -5.36 14.69 12.79
C ASP A 85 -6.08 16.03 12.57
N PHE A 86 -6.47 16.31 11.32
CA PHE A 86 -7.25 17.50 10.98
C PHE A 86 -8.59 17.54 11.71
N MET A 87 -9.32 16.42 11.72
CA MET A 87 -10.62 16.32 12.39
C MET A 87 -10.49 16.42 13.91
N LYS A 88 -9.50 15.74 14.51
CA LYS A 88 -9.22 15.85 15.95
C LYS A 88 -8.91 17.30 16.37
N GLN A 89 -8.15 18.03 15.57
CA GLN A 89 -7.85 19.45 15.82
C GLN A 89 -9.10 20.33 15.67
N ALA A 90 -9.94 20.07 14.68
CA ALA A 90 -11.20 20.79 14.49
C ALA A 90 -12.14 20.58 15.69
N ASP A 91 -12.27 19.33 16.17
CA ASP A 91 -13.09 18.97 17.34
C ASP A 91 -12.57 19.66 18.62
N GLN A 92 -11.25 19.71 18.83
CA GLN A 92 -10.65 20.40 19.98
C GLN A 92 -10.92 21.91 19.94
N LYS A 93 -10.74 22.55 18.77
CA LYS A 93 -11.03 23.99 18.58
C LYS A 93 -12.50 24.31 18.74
N ALA A 94 -13.40 23.40 18.35
CA ALA A 94 -14.83 23.57 18.57
C ALA A 94 -15.17 23.48 20.07
N LYS A 95 -14.61 22.49 20.79
CA LYS A 95 -14.80 22.34 22.23
C LYS A 95 -14.27 23.51 23.06
N SER A 96 -13.21 24.18 22.62
CA SER A 96 -12.65 25.34 23.36
C SER A 96 -13.45 26.64 23.16
N LYS A 97 -14.45 26.65 22.26
CA LYS A 97 -15.29 27.83 21.96
C LYS A 97 -16.65 27.81 22.68
N PHE A 98 -16.95 26.74 23.40
CA PHE A 98 -18.16 26.57 24.23
C PHE A 98 -17.75 26.30 25.67
#